data_AF-A0A1Y3BI56-F1
#
_entry.id   AF-A0A1Y3BI56-F1
#
_cell.length_a   1.000
_cell.length_b   1.000
_cell.length_c   1.000
_cell.angle_alpha   90.00
_cell.angle_beta   90.00
_cell.angle_gamma   90.00
#
_symmetry.space_group_name_H-M   'P 1'
#
loop_
_entity.id
_entity.type
_entity.pdbx_description
1 polymer ?
#
loop_
_entity_poly.entity_id
_entity_poly.type
_entity_poly.pdbx_seq_one_letter_code
_entity_poly.pdbx_strand_id
1 'polypeptide(L)'
;VFDCKAEQFKVYRSVVEPLVEQVIEGYNCTVFAYGQTGTGKTYTMVGDHSGTESSWEDDPLSGIIPRAIDQLLDELQHQNTEYTIGVSFLELYNEEAYDLLSPLSDTTKLRIYNDSERKGSVIIAGLVEMMVKTKAEIYEILEKGSLKRQTAPTLMNACSSRSHSIFSITVHIKEVTFDGEEVVKIGKLNLVDLAGSENIGRSGAVDERAREASNINKSLLTLGRVITSLVEKSSHIPYRDSKLTRLLQDSLGGKTKTSIIATISPCHDDFDDTISTLDYAQRAKKITNKPEMNLKMSKKTLINEYLTEIDRLRRDLEATRDKKGIFVDAKNYAHMEATIESQKSDLESKEAKIECMKQELEKINNLLTEATDDISQKSQELANTLSELSKLSTVLQMAKESLRKKMIEIEDFKILLSAHQNTENKLLKKAHMVKNVADQCSDDNRKFVDKINNYTSLEENNFHSIKQFKVKKLNEFF
;
A
#
# COMPACT_ATOMS: atom_id res chain seq x y z
N VAL A 1 -1.45 -0.76 -2.04
CA VAL A 1 -2.42 -0.51 -0.95
C VAL A 1 -1.72 -0.87 0.35
N PHE A 2 -1.77 0.00 1.34
CA PHE A 2 -1.15 -0.21 2.65
C PHE A 2 -2.27 -0.48 3.66
N ASP A 3 -2.09 -1.46 4.54
CA ASP A 3 -3.05 -1.75 5.62
C ASP A 3 -2.72 -0.92 6.87
N CYS A 4 -3.54 -1.04 7.92
CA CYS A 4 -3.33 -0.31 9.18
C CYS A 4 -2.08 -0.73 9.97
N LYS A 5 -1.37 -1.78 9.54
CA LYS A 5 -0.11 -2.23 10.12
C LYS A 5 1.11 -1.75 9.34
N ALA A 6 0.90 -1.06 8.22
CA ALA A 6 1.98 -0.49 7.45
C ALA A 6 2.69 0.60 8.25
N GLU A 7 3.99 0.42 8.44
CA GLU A 7 4.86 1.41 9.08
C GLU A 7 5.12 2.59 8.14
N GLN A 8 5.38 3.77 8.70
CA GLN A 8 5.69 5.00 7.97
C GLN A 8 6.83 4.79 6.96
N PHE A 9 7.87 4.06 7.39
CA PHE A 9 9.01 3.69 6.54
C PHE A 9 8.59 2.93 5.27
N LYS A 10 7.67 1.96 5.37
CA LYS A 10 7.22 1.17 4.20
C LYS A 10 6.45 2.02 3.19
N VAL A 11 5.64 2.96 3.68
CA VAL A 11 4.92 3.90 2.82
C VAL A 11 5.91 4.83 2.11
N TYR A 12 6.88 5.37 2.85
CA TYR A 12 7.93 6.22 2.32
C TYR A 12 8.75 5.52 1.23
N ARG A 13 9.29 4.33 1.55
CA ARG A 13 10.11 3.52 0.65
C ARG A 13 9.40 3.17 -0.66
N SER A 14 8.11 2.87 -0.59
CA SER A 14 7.36 2.47 -1.78
C SER A 14 6.91 3.66 -2.64
N VAL A 15 6.74 4.86 -2.09
CA VAL A 15 6.07 5.98 -2.79
C VAL A 15 7.00 7.16 -3.04
N VAL A 16 7.91 7.46 -2.11
CA VAL A 16 8.68 8.71 -2.08
C VAL A 16 10.17 8.48 -2.34
N GLU A 17 10.75 7.40 -1.83
CA GLU A 17 12.17 7.06 -2.07
C GLU A 17 12.52 7.09 -3.58
N PRO A 18 11.73 6.48 -4.50
CA PRO A 18 12.03 6.56 -5.93
C PRO A 18 11.85 7.97 -6.52
N LEU A 19 11.07 8.84 -5.88
CA LEU A 19 10.91 10.24 -6.32
C LEU A 19 12.09 11.09 -5.89
N VAL A 20 12.74 10.77 -4.76
CA VAL A 20 13.94 11.46 -4.30
C VAL A 20 15.08 11.29 -5.30
N GLU A 21 15.32 10.06 -5.77
CA GLU A 21 16.30 9.77 -6.83
C GLU A 21 16.04 10.63 -8.08
N GLN A 22 14.77 10.74 -8.47
CA GLN A 22 14.34 11.52 -9.64
C GLN A 22 14.53 13.03 -9.43
N VAL A 23 14.36 13.52 -8.20
CA VAL A 23 14.64 14.91 -7.85
C VAL A 23 16.13 15.20 -7.99
N ILE A 24 17.01 14.28 -7.58
CA ILE A 24 18.46 14.40 -7.77
C ILE A 24 18.83 14.42 -9.26
N GLU A 25 18.14 13.64 -10.10
CA GLU A 25 18.31 13.72 -11.56
C GLU A 25 17.85 15.05 -12.17
N GLY A 26 17.11 15.89 -11.42
CA GLY A 26 16.63 17.20 -11.86
C GLY A 26 15.17 17.23 -12.29
N TYR A 27 14.37 16.21 -11.96
CA TYR A 27 12.93 16.22 -12.19
C TYR A 27 12.18 17.00 -11.10
N ASN A 28 11.03 17.55 -11.49
CA ASN A 28 10.03 18.01 -10.54
C ASN A 28 9.17 16.81 -10.11
N CYS A 29 8.97 16.65 -8.81
CA CYS A 29 8.12 15.64 -8.20
C CYS A 29 7.10 16.28 -7.23
N THR A 30 5.90 15.72 -7.14
CA THR A 30 4.87 16.14 -6.18
C THR A 30 4.21 14.93 -5.53
N VAL A 31 4.05 14.96 -4.21
CA VAL A 31 3.31 13.95 -3.44
C VAL A 31 2.12 14.61 -2.75
N PHE A 32 0.93 14.06 -2.95
CA PHE A 32 -0.32 14.51 -2.34
C PHE A 32 -0.76 13.56 -1.23
N ALA A 33 -1.19 14.09 -0.09
CA ALA A 33 -2.04 13.36 0.85
C ALA A 33 -3.48 13.88 0.71
N TYR A 34 -4.42 12.99 0.37
CA TYR A 34 -5.83 13.31 0.14
C TYR A 34 -6.74 12.34 0.89
N GLY A 35 -7.79 12.87 1.51
CA GLY A 35 -8.74 12.10 2.28
C GLY A 35 -9.49 12.95 3.30
N GLN A 36 -10.44 12.36 3.98
CA GLN A 36 -11.27 13.05 4.98
C GLN A 36 -10.43 13.46 6.21
N THR A 37 -10.88 14.42 7.01
CA THR A 37 -10.27 14.79 8.28
C THR A 37 -10.15 13.59 9.22
N GLY A 38 -9.02 13.49 9.93
CA GLY A 38 -8.77 12.42 10.88
C GLY A 38 -8.25 11.10 10.26
N THR A 39 -8.15 10.98 8.94
CA THR A 39 -7.64 9.76 8.28
C THR A 39 -6.12 9.62 8.25
N GLY A 40 -5.38 10.58 8.81
CA GLY A 40 -3.92 10.49 8.94
C GLY A 40 -3.11 11.18 7.83
N LYS A 41 -3.67 12.14 7.09
CA LYS A 41 -2.92 12.94 6.08
C LYS A 41 -1.67 13.61 6.67
N THR A 42 -1.85 14.43 7.70
CA THR A 42 -0.75 15.13 8.38
C THR A 42 0.21 14.15 9.08
N TYR A 43 -0.31 13.05 9.64
CA TYR A 43 0.53 11.99 10.19
C TYR A 43 1.40 11.33 9.11
N THR A 44 0.88 11.11 7.91
CA THR A 44 1.66 10.56 6.80
C THR A 44 2.74 11.55 6.34
N MET A 45 2.40 12.84 6.23
CA MET A 45 3.30 13.87 5.69
C MET A 45 4.38 14.31 6.69
N VAL A 46 3.99 14.65 7.92
CA VAL A 46 4.90 15.18 8.95
C VAL A 46 5.33 14.08 9.91
N GLY A 47 4.39 13.23 10.32
CA GLY A 47 4.60 12.23 11.37
C GLY A 47 4.56 12.84 12.76
N ASP A 48 5.11 12.10 13.71
CA ASP A 48 5.38 12.58 15.06
C ASP A 48 6.89 12.49 15.32
N HIS A 49 7.40 13.26 16.28
CA HIS A 49 8.82 13.27 16.60
C HIS A 49 9.10 12.40 17.82
N SER A 50 9.87 11.33 17.65
CA SER A 50 10.23 10.42 18.74
C SER A 50 11.19 11.04 19.77
N GLY A 51 11.78 12.21 19.50
CA GLY A 51 12.76 12.86 20.37
C GLY A 51 14.15 12.22 20.35
N THR A 52 14.39 11.24 19.48
CA THR A 52 15.68 10.55 19.35
C THR A 52 16.40 11.01 18.09
N GLU A 53 17.70 11.30 18.19
CA GLU A 53 18.59 11.54 17.03
C GLU A 53 18.84 10.22 16.28
N SER A 54 17.79 9.69 15.66
CA SER A 54 17.83 8.46 14.87
C SER A 54 17.94 8.80 13.38
N SER A 55 18.48 7.88 12.58
CA SER A 55 18.51 8.02 11.11
C SER A 55 17.08 8.07 10.55
N TRP A 56 16.90 8.57 9.31
CA TRP A 56 15.62 8.52 8.63
C TRP A 56 15.07 7.11 8.41
N GLU A 57 15.89 6.06 8.51
CA GLU A 57 15.43 4.66 8.45
C GLU A 57 14.87 4.20 9.81
N ASP A 58 15.43 4.72 10.91
CA ASP A 58 15.25 4.16 12.25
C ASP A 58 14.13 4.82 13.06
N ASP A 59 13.76 6.08 12.80
CA ASP A 59 12.64 6.70 13.52
C ASP A 59 11.31 6.10 13.02
N PRO A 60 10.52 5.38 13.84
CA PRO A 60 9.28 4.75 13.39
C PRO A 60 8.12 5.74 13.19
N LEU A 61 8.16 6.91 13.82
CA LEU A 61 7.07 7.91 13.84
C LEU A 61 7.27 9.03 12.81
N SER A 62 8.51 9.23 12.35
CA SER A 62 8.86 10.23 11.35
C SER A 62 8.06 10.06 10.05
N GLY A 63 7.49 11.16 9.53
CA GLY A 63 6.69 11.17 8.31
C GLY A 63 7.51 11.30 7.03
N ILE A 64 6.84 11.58 5.93
CA ILE A 64 7.46 11.71 4.60
C ILE A 64 8.44 12.89 4.51
N ILE A 65 8.06 14.08 5.01
CA ILE A 65 8.87 15.30 4.87
C ILE A 65 10.25 15.18 5.53
N PRO A 66 10.36 14.85 6.84
CA PRO A 66 11.66 14.69 7.48
C PRO A 66 12.50 13.59 6.82
N ARG A 67 11.90 12.45 6.44
CA ARG A 67 12.63 11.37 5.74
C ARG A 67 13.15 11.78 4.36
N ALA A 68 12.35 12.50 3.58
CA ALA A 68 12.72 12.95 2.23
C ALA A 68 13.94 13.86 2.24
N ILE A 69 13.97 14.83 3.16
CA ILE A 69 15.11 15.75 3.25
C ILE A 69 16.33 15.02 3.79
N ASP A 70 16.14 14.11 4.74
CA ASP A 70 17.26 13.36 5.31
C ASP A 70 17.92 12.42 4.29
N GLN A 71 17.12 11.67 3.52
CA GLN A 71 17.61 10.88 2.39
C GLN A 71 18.33 11.78 1.35
N LEU A 72 17.75 12.94 1.01
CA LEU A 72 18.39 13.89 0.09
C LEU A 72 19.76 14.36 0.60
N LEU A 73 19.87 14.69 1.88
CA LEU A 73 21.13 15.10 2.49
C LEU A 73 22.15 13.97 2.43
N ASP A 74 21.75 12.75 2.80
CA ASP A 74 22.63 11.59 2.77
C ASP A 74 23.10 11.30 1.33
N GLU A 75 22.20 11.17 0.35
CA GLU A 75 22.55 10.86 -1.05
C GLU A 75 23.45 11.93 -1.69
N LEU A 76 23.18 13.21 -1.46
CA LEU A 76 23.99 14.30 -2.02
C LEU A 76 25.38 14.38 -1.37
N GLN A 77 25.51 14.03 -0.08
CA GLN A 77 26.81 13.92 0.57
C GLN A 77 27.64 12.77 -0.02
N HIS A 78 27.01 11.63 -0.36
CA HIS A 78 27.70 10.49 -0.97
C HIS A 78 28.17 10.77 -2.41
N GLN A 79 27.46 11.61 -3.17
CA GLN A 79 27.82 11.95 -4.56
C GLN A 79 28.99 12.94 -4.68
N ASN A 80 29.51 13.50 -3.57
CA ASN A 80 30.64 14.44 -3.53
C ASN A 80 30.53 15.59 -4.56
N THR A 81 29.32 16.06 -4.81
CA THR A 81 28.99 17.08 -5.80
C THR A 81 28.62 18.39 -5.09
N GLU A 82 28.82 19.56 -5.70
CA GLU A 82 28.40 20.82 -5.08
C GLU A 82 26.87 20.97 -5.16
N TYR A 83 26.19 21.02 -4.01
CA TYR A 83 24.74 21.12 -3.94
C TYR A 83 24.26 22.20 -2.96
N THR A 84 23.03 22.67 -3.18
CA THR A 84 22.30 23.52 -2.22
C THR A 84 20.86 23.07 -2.13
N ILE A 85 20.36 22.88 -0.91
CA ILE A 85 18.96 22.53 -0.63
C ILE A 85 18.26 23.76 -0.06
N GLY A 86 17.22 24.22 -0.76
CA GLY A 86 16.31 25.25 -0.29
C GLY A 86 14.97 24.64 0.09
N VAL A 87 14.36 25.12 1.18
CA VAL A 87 13.02 24.72 1.61
C VAL A 87 12.10 25.93 1.73
N SER A 88 10.83 25.73 1.37
CA SER A 88 9.76 26.72 1.56
C SER A 88 8.52 26.05 2.11
N PHE A 89 7.79 26.73 2.99
CA PHE A 89 6.59 26.18 3.62
C PHE A 89 5.44 27.17 3.50
N LEU A 90 4.44 26.80 2.71
CA LEU A 90 3.30 27.63 2.38
C LEU A 90 2.02 27.03 2.96
N GLU A 91 1.20 27.88 3.56
CA GLU A 91 -0.17 27.56 3.96
C GLU A 91 -1.16 28.24 3.01
N LEU A 92 -2.16 27.49 2.54
CA LEU A 92 -3.31 28.02 1.83
C LEU A 92 -4.56 27.81 2.69
N TYR A 93 -5.01 28.89 3.31
CA TYR A 93 -6.20 28.93 4.15
C TYR A 93 -7.21 29.93 3.57
N ASN A 94 -8.46 29.50 3.42
CA ASN A 94 -9.55 30.37 2.95
C ASN A 94 -9.25 31.08 1.60
N GLU A 95 -8.62 30.37 0.64
CA GLU A 95 -8.14 30.93 -0.64
C GLU A 95 -7.15 32.09 -0.47
N GLU A 96 -6.41 32.15 0.64
CA GLU A 96 -5.32 33.09 0.89
C GLU A 96 -4.04 32.31 1.22
N ALA A 97 -2.92 32.76 0.65
CA ALA A 97 -1.63 32.08 0.77
C ALA A 97 -0.74 32.82 1.78
N TYR A 98 -0.14 32.08 2.69
CA TYR A 98 0.70 32.58 3.77
C TYR A 98 2.04 31.83 3.80
N ASP A 99 3.11 32.54 4.14
CA ASP A 99 4.43 31.96 4.33
C ASP A 99 4.62 31.57 5.80
N LEU A 100 4.80 30.28 6.06
CA LEU A 100 4.99 29.75 7.42
C LEU A 100 6.43 29.90 7.93
N LEU A 101 7.39 30.26 7.08
CA LEU A 101 8.80 30.43 7.46
C LEU A 101 9.19 31.90 7.61
N SER A 102 8.43 32.80 7.00
CA SER A 102 8.69 34.24 7.03
C SER A 102 8.79 34.79 8.46
N PRO A 103 9.81 35.61 8.77
CA PRO A 103 9.93 36.30 10.05
C PRO A 103 8.99 37.51 10.16
N LEU A 104 8.34 37.91 9.06
CA LEU A 104 7.39 39.03 9.02
C LEU A 104 6.05 38.61 9.66
N SER A 105 5.25 39.60 10.05
CA SER A 105 3.95 39.38 10.69
C SER A 105 3.05 38.44 9.86
N ASP A 106 2.34 37.53 10.56
CA ASP A 106 1.48 36.47 10.00
C ASP A 106 0.28 36.97 9.16
N THR A 107 0.17 38.28 8.94
CA THR A 107 -0.88 38.94 8.15
C THR A 107 -0.50 39.17 6.69
N THR A 108 0.75 38.94 6.30
CA THR A 108 1.22 39.24 4.93
C THR A 108 0.78 38.15 3.95
N LYS A 109 -0.17 38.49 3.07
CA LYS A 109 -0.68 37.59 2.04
C LYS A 109 0.28 37.49 0.86
N LEU A 110 0.60 36.27 0.45
CA LEU A 110 1.40 35.99 -0.75
C LEU A 110 0.59 36.19 -2.02
N ARG A 111 1.25 36.72 -3.07
CA ARG A 111 0.64 36.91 -4.38
C ARG A 111 1.12 35.84 -5.37
N ILE A 112 0.17 35.23 -6.06
CA ILE A 112 0.41 34.13 -7.00
C ILE A 112 0.26 34.63 -8.44
N TYR A 113 1.35 34.59 -9.20
CA TYR A 113 1.45 35.02 -10.59
C TYR A 113 1.66 33.81 -11.50
N ASN A 114 1.19 33.90 -12.74
CA ASN A 114 1.57 32.93 -13.76
C ASN A 114 2.89 33.38 -14.36
N ASP A 115 3.81 32.43 -14.53
CA ASP A 115 5.08 32.67 -15.20
C ASP A 115 4.82 32.94 -16.70
N SER A 116 5.20 34.14 -17.16
CA SER A 116 5.05 34.55 -18.56
C SER A 116 6.07 33.87 -19.48
N GLU A 117 7.23 33.45 -18.95
CA GLU A 117 8.30 32.81 -19.71
C GLU A 117 8.09 31.30 -19.79
N ARG A 118 7.55 30.69 -18.72
CA ARG A 118 7.28 29.25 -18.65
C ARG A 118 5.77 28.97 -18.59
N LYS A 119 5.18 28.65 -19.74
CA LYS A 119 3.76 28.24 -19.81
C LYS A 119 3.47 27.11 -18.81
N GLY A 120 2.58 27.38 -17.85
CA GLY A 120 2.15 26.42 -16.83
C GLY A 120 2.88 26.50 -15.49
N SER A 121 3.95 27.30 -15.38
CA SER A 121 4.64 27.57 -14.13
C SER A 121 3.99 28.72 -13.36
N VAL A 122 4.05 28.66 -12.03
CA VAL A 122 3.46 29.64 -11.12
C VAL A 122 4.54 30.21 -10.22
N ILE A 123 4.59 31.54 -10.12
CA ILE A 123 5.54 32.29 -9.29
C ILE A 123 4.80 32.84 -8.07
N ILE A 124 5.36 32.62 -6.89
CA ILE A 124 4.81 33.10 -5.62
C ILE A 124 5.70 34.23 -5.13
N ALA A 125 5.21 35.47 -5.23
CA ALA A 125 5.99 36.62 -4.80
C ALA A 125 6.00 36.73 -3.28
N GLY A 126 7.21 36.84 -2.72
CA GLY A 126 7.43 37.01 -1.28
C GLY A 126 7.51 35.71 -0.48
N LEU A 127 7.49 34.54 -1.13
CA LEU A 127 7.76 33.27 -0.46
C LEU A 127 9.25 33.15 -0.15
N VAL A 128 9.58 32.96 1.12
CA VAL A 128 10.96 32.78 1.59
C VAL A 128 11.41 31.35 1.34
N GLU A 129 12.61 31.22 0.79
CA GLU A 129 13.33 29.95 0.65
C GLU A 129 14.50 29.94 1.65
N MET A 130 14.47 29.01 2.60
CA MET A 130 15.51 28.87 3.63
C MET A 130 16.47 27.76 3.22
N MET A 131 17.77 28.02 3.32
CA MET A 131 18.79 27.03 2.98
C MET A 131 18.99 26.07 4.16
N VAL A 132 18.95 24.77 3.88
CA VAL A 132 19.12 23.71 4.89
C VAL A 132 20.45 23.02 4.68
N LYS A 133 21.22 22.86 5.75
CA LYS A 133 22.54 22.19 5.74
C LYS A 133 22.60 20.98 6.65
N THR A 134 21.78 20.93 7.68
CA THR A 134 21.83 19.89 8.71
C THR A 134 20.46 19.28 8.97
N LYS A 135 20.45 18.04 9.48
CA LYS A 135 19.22 17.31 9.84
C LYS A 135 18.43 18.05 10.93
N ALA A 136 19.12 18.67 11.89
CA ALA A 136 18.50 19.41 13.00
C ALA A 136 17.68 20.62 12.53
N GLU A 137 18.19 21.37 11.56
CA GLU A 137 17.49 22.54 10.99
C GLU A 137 16.12 22.14 10.40
N ILE A 138 15.95 20.92 9.90
CA ILE A 138 14.68 20.45 9.33
C ILE A 138 13.58 20.43 10.38
N TYR A 139 13.87 19.84 11.54
CA TYR A 139 12.91 19.71 12.63
C TYR A 139 12.54 21.08 13.18
N GLU A 140 13.50 21.99 13.34
CA GLU A 140 13.23 23.37 13.74
C GLU A 140 12.31 24.11 12.74
N ILE A 141 12.52 23.90 11.44
CA ILE A 141 11.70 24.49 10.38
C ILE A 141 10.27 23.94 10.41
N LEU A 142 10.12 22.62 10.57
CA LEU A 142 8.82 21.96 10.67
C LEU A 142 8.07 22.38 11.93
N GLU A 143 8.75 22.44 13.07
CA GLU A 143 8.17 22.89 14.35
C GLU A 143 7.72 24.35 14.26
N LYS A 144 8.58 25.24 13.76
CA LYS A 144 8.25 26.66 13.55
C LYS A 144 7.04 26.83 12.62
N GLY A 145 7.00 26.08 11.52
CA GLY A 145 5.87 26.11 10.59
C GLY A 145 4.59 25.55 11.20
N SER A 146 4.69 24.47 11.98
CA SER A 146 3.57 23.87 12.70
C SER A 146 2.98 24.80 13.76
N LEU A 147 3.84 25.48 14.55
CA LEU A 147 3.42 26.49 15.52
C LEU A 147 2.67 27.64 14.84
N LYS A 148 3.23 28.20 13.76
CA LYS A 148 2.57 29.27 12.99
C LYS A 148 1.23 28.83 12.40
N ARG A 149 1.14 27.59 11.92
CA ARG A 149 -0.11 26.99 11.44
C ARG A 149 -1.16 26.88 12.56
N GLN A 150 -0.75 26.71 13.82
CA GLN A 150 -1.65 26.64 14.98
C GLN A 150 -2.04 28.02 15.53
N THR A 151 -1.18 29.03 15.43
CA THR A 151 -1.39 30.37 16.02
C THR A 151 -2.17 31.36 15.14
N ALA A 152 -2.50 30.99 13.89
CA ALA A 152 -3.36 31.80 13.04
C ALA A 152 -4.69 32.14 13.77
N PRO A 153 -5.24 33.37 13.60
CA PRO A 153 -6.27 33.92 14.48
C PRO A 153 -7.62 33.27 14.22
N THR A 154 -7.83 32.08 14.76
CA THR A 154 -9.12 31.39 14.81
C THR A 154 -9.30 30.80 16.21
N LEU A 155 -10.12 31.46 17.02
CA LEU A 155 -10.64 30.95 18.27
C LEU A 155 -11.24 29.55 18.05
N MET A 156 -10.67 28.54 18.72
CA MET A 156 -11.18 27.17 18.86
C MET A 156 -11.48 26.44 17.53
N ASN A 157 -10.52 25.71 16.94
CA ASN A 157 -10.68 24.44 16.20
C ASN A 157 -9.32 23.92 15.66
N ALA A 158 -9.22 22.63 15.37
CA ALA A 158 -8.03 21.97 14.81
C ALA A 158 -7.70 22.47 13.38
N CYS A 159 -6.80 23.45 13.28
CA CYS A 159 -6.45 24.18 12.05
C CYS A 159 -5.98 23.28 10.89
N SER A 160 -5.27 22.18 11.17
CA SER A 160 -4.72 21.28 10.15
C SER A 160 -5.76 20.63 9.24
N SER A 161 -7.01 20.52 9.68
CA SER A 161 -8.11 19.97 8.87
C SER A 161 -8.66 20.93 7.81
N ARG A 162 -8.36 22.23 7.94
CA ARG A 162 -9.03 23.32 7.21
C ARG A 162 -8.12 24.15 6.32
N SER A 163 -6.81 23.96 6.41
CA SER A 163 -5.84 24.58 5.52
C SER A 163 -5.06 23.53 4.75
N HIS A 164 -4.72 23.85 3.51
CA HIS A 164 -3.76 23.06 2.74
C HIS A 164 -2.36 23.57 3.06
N SER A 165 -1.38 22.68 3.14
CA SER A 165 0.01 23.07 3.28
C SER A 165 0.87 22.45 2.19
N ILE A 166 1.82 23.24 1.68
CA ILE A 166 2.75 22.84 0.62
C ILE A 166 4.14 23.08 1.16
N PHE A 167 4.85 22.00 1.45
CA PHE A 167 6.26 22.01 1.79
C PHE A 167 7.05 21.71 0.51
N SER A 168 7.85 22.65 0.03
CA SER A 168 8.65 22.46 -1.19
C SER A 168 10.13 22.40 -0.85
N ILE A 169 10.80 21.39 -1.40
CA ILE A 169 12.25 21.22 -1.33
C ILE A 169 12.80 21.45 -2.74
N THR A 170 13.71 22.40 -2.89
CA THR A 170 14.41 22.68 -4.15
C THR A 170 15.87 22.28 -3.99
N VAL A 171 16.35 21.40 -4.87
CA VAL A 171 17.74 20.95 -4.87
C VAL A 171 18.43 21.52 -6.10
N HIS A 172 19.51 22.25 -5.90
CA HIS A 172 20.39 22.67 -6.99
C HIS A 172 21.68 21.86 -6.89
N ILE A 173 22.05 21.19 -7.97
CA ILE A 173 23.25 20.35 -8.05
C ILE A 173 24.09 20.87 -9.21
N LYS A 174 25.35 21.20 -8.95
CA LYS A 174 26.29 21.62 -9.98
C LYS A 174 27.17 20.45 -10.37
N GLU A 175 27.09 20.06 -11.62
CA GLU A 175 27.92 19.00 -12.20
C GLU A 175 28.77 19.57 -13.33
N VAL A 176 29.93 18.97 -13.54
CA VAL A 176 30.76 19.23 -14.71
C VAL A 176 30.57 18.05 -15.66
N THR A 177 30.06 18.32 -16.86
CA THR A 177 29.86 17.29 -17.88
C THR A 177 31.21 16.74 -18.35
N PHE A 178 31.19 15.61 -19.06
CA PHE A 178 32.38 15.03 -19.68
C PHE A 178 33.08 16.02 -20.64
N ASP A 179 32.31 16.92 -21.26
CA ASP A 179 32.80 17.96 -22.17
C ASP A 179 33.42 19.16 -21.43
N GLY A 180 33.49 19.11 -20.08
CA GLY A 180 34.05 20.16 -19.24
C GLY A 180 33.08 21.31 -18.97
N GLU A 181 31.81 21.17 -19.32
CA GLU A 181 30.81 22.23 -19.14
C GLU A 181 30.14 22.15 -17.77
N GLU A 182 30.08 23.27 -17.08
CA GLU A 182 29.32 23.40 -15.83
C GLU A 182 27.82 23.45 -16.13
N VAL A 183 27.09 22.43 -15.66
CA VAL A 183 25.62 22.34 -15.73
C VAL A 183 25.04 22.34 -14.32
N VAL A 184 23.88 22.97 -14.17
CA VAL A 184 23.13 23.02 -12.91
C VAL A 184 21.82 22.25 -13.10
N LYS A 185 21.71 21.11 -12.42
CA LYS A 185 20.45 20.36 -12.30
C LYS A 185 19.60 21.00 -11.20
N ILE A 186 18.30 21.15 -11.46
CA ILE A 186 17.36 21.71 -10.48
C ILE A 186 16.22 20.71 -10.26
N GLY A 187 16.30 19.97 -9.16
CA GLY A 187 15.21 19.13 -8.68
C GLY A 187 14.24 19.92 -7.82
N LYS A 188 12.96 19.57 -7.87
CA LYS A 188 11.97 20.12 -6.92
C LYS A 188 11.02 19.04 -6.42
N LEU A 189 10.90 18.87 -5.11
CA LEU A 189 9.95 17.98 -4.47
C LEU A 189 8.89 18.80 -3.73
N ASN A 190 7.62 18.73 -4.15
CA ASN A 190 6.51 19.35 -3.45
C ASN A 190 5.76 18.29 -2.62
N LEU A 191 5.67 18.48 -1.32
CA LEU A 191 4.98 17.61 -0.38
C LEU A 191 3.73 18.34 0.12
N VAL A 192 2.57 17.85 -0.28
CA VAL A 192 1.30 18.58 -0.15
C VAL A 192 0.35 17.84 0.79
N ASP A 193 0.08 18.45 1.96
CA ASP A 193 -0.93 18.01 2.93
C ASP A 193 -2.22 18.80 2.68
N LEU A 194 -3.22 18.16 2.07
CA LEU A 194 -4.49 18.80 1.75
C LEU A 194 -5.43 18.85 2.97
N ALA A 195 -6.35 19.81 2.97
CA ALA A 195 -7.46 19.87 3.92
C ALA A 195 -8.38 18.63 3.81
N GLY A 196 -9.26 18.44 4.80
CA GLY A 196 -10.28 17.39 4.79
C GLY A 196 -11.22 17.47 3.59
N SER A 197 -11.51 16.33 2.95
CA SER A 197 -12.39 16.23 1.79
C SER A 197 -13.87 16.04 2.13
N GLU A 198 -14.23 15.93 3.40
CA GLU A 198 -15.59 15.67 3.87
C GLU A 198 -16.55 16.85 3.66
N ASN A 199 -17.83 16.54 3.53
CA ASN A 199 -18.87 17.55 3.39
C ASN A 199 -19.20 18.23 4.72
N ILE A 200 -18.75 19.48 4.87
CA ILE A 200 -18.97 20.32 6.05
C ILE A 200 -20.46 20.65 6.30
N GLY A 201 -21.37 20.35 5.36
CA GLY A 201 -22.83 20.49 5.55
C GLY A 201 -23.40 19.72 6.75
N ARG A 202 -22.70 18.70 7.26
CA ARG A 202 -23.07 17.98 8.48
C ARG A 202 -22.67 18.70 9.78
N SER A 203 -21.85 19.74 9.74
CA SER A 203 -21.20 20.31 10.93
C SER A 203 -21.97 21.43 11.64
N GLY A 204 -23.19 21.78 11.20
CA GLY A 204 -24.06 22.76 11.88
C GLY A 204 -23.46 24.18 12.02
N ALA A 205 -22.54 24.57 11.13
CA ALA A 205 -21.79 25.82 11.23
C ALA A 205 -22.63 27.05 10.83
N VAL A 206 -22.60 28.11 11.66
CA VAL A 206 -23.34 29.38 11.46
C VAL A 206 -22.44 30.43 10.76
N ASP A 207 -23.01 31.12 9.77
CA ASP A 207 -22.51 32.26 8.96
C ASP A 207 -21.00 32.31 8.58
N GLU A 208 -20.10 32.83 9.43
CA GLU A 208 -18.67 32.96 9.07
C GLU A 208 -18.00 31.61 8.85
N ARG A 209 -18.32 30.62 9.68
CA ARG A 209 -17.82 29.25 9.52
C ARG A 209 -18.42 28.57 8.28
N ALA A 210 -19.63 28.94 7.88
CA ALA A 210 -20.23 28.42 6.64
C ALA A 210 -19.50 28.97 5.40
N ARG A 211 -19.05 30.23 5.44
CA ARG A 211 -18.24 30.84 4.37
C ARG A 211 -16.83 30.23 4.29
N GLU A 212 -16.18 30.02 5.42
CA GLU A 212 -14.89 29.31 5.52
C GLU A 212 -15.00 27.90 4.95
N ALA A 213 -15.99 27.13 5.41
CA ALA A 213 -16.30 25.79 4.93
C ALA A 213 -16.54 25.75 3.42
N SER A 214 -17.29 26.73 2.91
CA SER A 214 -17.54 26.87 1.47
C SER A 214 -16.25 27.10 0.69
N ASN A 215 -15.31 27.90 1.20
CA ASN A 215 -14.04 28.17 0.51
C ASN A 215 -13.05 26.99 0.58
N ILE A 216 -13.02 26.24 1.69
CA ILE A 216 -12.23 25.00 1.78
C ILE A 216 -12.75 23.99 0.75
N ASN A 217 -14.07 23.76 0.74
CA ASN A 217 -14.71 22.86 -0.22
C ASN A 217 -14.58 23.38 -1.66
N LYS A 218 -14.55 24.70 -1.88
CA LYS A 218 -14.29 25.27 -3.20
C LYS A 218 -12.95 24.82 -3.75
N SER A 219 -11.89 24.86 -2.96
CA SER A 219 -10.55 24.45 -3.41
C SER A 219 -10.51 22.96 -3.82
N LEU A 220 -11.07 22.07 -3.02
CA LEU A 220 -11.11 20.63 -3.29
C LEU A 220 -12.12 20.24 -4.38
N LEU A 221 -13.28 20.89 -4.44
CA LEU A 221 -14.24 20.71 -5.52
C LEU A 221 -13.65 21.14 -6.87
N THR A 222 -12.94 22.27 -6.89
CA THR A 222 -12.25 22.76 -8.09
C THR A 222 -11.15 21.79 -8.51
N LEU A 223 -10.40 21.25 -7.54
CA LEU A 223 -9.41 20.20 -7.78
C LEU A 223 -10.05 18.96 -8.44
N GLY A 224 -11.19 18.50 -7.94
CA GLY A 224 -11.96 17.41 -8.54
C GLY A 224 -12.45 17.72 -9.98
N ARG A 225 -12.86 18.97 -10.24
CA ARG A 225 -13.23 19.44 -11.60
C ARG A 225 -12.04 19.46 -12.54
N VAL A 226 -10.88 19.92 -12.09
CA VAL A 226 -9.62 19.92 -12.86
C VAL A 226 -9.25 18.48 -13.25
N ILE A 227 -9.30 17.55 -12.31
CA ILE A 227 -9.01 16.13 -12.56
C ILE A 227 -9.98 15.54 -13.58
N THR A 228 -11.29 15.77 -13.41
CA THR A 228 -12.30 15.28 -14.36
C THR A 228 -12.05 15.85 -15.76
N SER A 229 -11.78 17.15 -15.85
CA SER A 229 -11.48 17.83 -17.12
C SER A 229 -10.20 17.30 -17.79
N LEU A 230 -9.17 16.95 -17.00
CA LEU A 230 -7.93 16.37 -17.50
C LEU A 230 -8.14 14.95 -18.05
N VAL A 231 -8.92 14.13 -17.35
CA VAL A 231 -9.24 12.76 -17.77
C VAL A 231 -10.11 12.76 -19.03
N GLU A 232 -11.06 13.68 -19.13
CA GLU A 232 -11.92 13.88 -20.30
C GLU A 232 -11.20 14.58 -21.47
N LYS A 233 -9.95 15.03 -21.25
CA LYS A 233 -9.14 15.80 -22.22
C LYS A 233 -9.88 17.04 -22.75
N SER A 234 -10.60 17.71 -21.86
CA SER A 234 -11.30 18.96 -22.15
C SER A 234 -10.33 20.04 -22.63
N SER A 235 -10.75 20.84 -23.61
CA SER A 235 -9.90 21.90 -24.18
C SER A 235 -9.52 22.99 -23.17
N HIS A 236 -10.36 23.24 -22.17
CA HIS A 236 -10.12 24.22 -21.12
C HIS A 236 -10.16 23.53 -19.76
N ILE A 237 -9.06 23.65 -19.02
CA ILE A 237 -8.93 23.13 -17.66
C ILE A 237 -9.03 24.31 -16.67
N PRO A 238 -9.97 24.29 -15.70
CA PRO A 238 -10.28 25.43 -14.85
C PRO A 238 -9.28 25.63 -13.68
N TYR A 239 -7.97 25.63 -13.96
CA TYR A 239 -6.96 25.84 -12.90
C TYR A 239 -7.11 27.17 -12.18
N ARG A 240 -7.67 28.19 -12.84
CA ARG A 240 -7.78 29.56 -12.32
C ARG A 240 -8.84 29.73 -11.24
N ASP A 241 -9.75 28.77 -11.08
CA ASP A 241 -10.93 28.88 -10.21
C ASP A 241 -10.58 28.79 -8.71
N SER A 242 -9.42 28.20 -8.38
CA SER A 242 -8.84 28.14 -7.03
C SER A 242 -7.34 28.42 -7.06
N LYS A 243 -6.81 29.09 -6.03
CA LYS A 243 -5.37 29.27 -5.85
C LYS A 243 -4.64 27.92 -5.70
N LEU A 244 -5.27 26.92 -5.07
CA LEU A 244 -4.71 25.58 -4.93
C LEU A 244 -4.44 24.95 -6.30
N THR A 245 -5.44 24.97 -7.19
CA THR A 245 -5.30 24.39 -8.52
C THR A 245 -4.31 25.15 -9.40
N ARG A 246 -4.11 26.45 -9.17
CA ARG A 246 -3.02 27.21 -9.79
C ARG A 246 -1.65 26.73 -9.29
N LEU A 247 -1.48 26.60 -7.99
CA LEU A 247 -0.22 26.11 -7.39
C LEU A 247 0.13 24.69 -7.87
N LEU A 248 -0.89 23.85 -8.08
CA LEU A 248 -0.74 22.46 -8.51
C LEU A 248 -0.82 22.27 -10.03
N GLN A 249 -0.87 23.36 -10.81
CA GLN A 249 -1.05 23.29 -12.25
C GLN A 249 0.05 22.46 -12.94
N ASP A 250 1.30 22.56 -12.47
CA ASP A 250 2.40 21.76 -13.02
C ASP A 250 2.37 20.29 -12.56
N SER A 251 1.75 20.02 -11.41
CA SER A 251 1.62 18.67 -10.82
C SER A 251 0.49 17.84 -11.43
N LEU A 252 -0.52 18.49 -12.02
CA LEU A 252 -1.70 17.81 -12.58
C LEU A 252 -1.85 18.18 -14.05
N GLY A 253 -1.38 17.31 -14.95
CA GLY A 253 -1.36 17.53 -16.39
C GLY A 253 -0.15 18.35 -16.90
N GLY A 254 0.86 18.59 -16.05
CA GLY A 254 2.06 19.37 -16.35
C GLY A 254 3.33 18.54 -16.47
N LYS A 255 4.46 19.14 -16.05
CA LYS A 255 5.84 18.63 -16.22
C LYS A 255 6.41 17.94 -14.98
N THR A 256 5.56 17.59 -14.03
CA THR A 256 5.97 17.03 -12.74
C THR A 256 5.57 15.55 -12.63
N LYS A 257 6.43 14.72 -12.03
CA LYS A 257 6.07 13.35 -11.61
C LYS A 257 5.22 13.43 -10.35
N THR A 258 4.07 12.76 -10.34
CA THR A 258 3.06 13.00 -9.30
C THR A 258 2.58 11.69 -8.69
N SER A 259 2.62 11.61 -7.36
CA SER A 259 2.06 10.52 -6.56
C SER A 259 0.94 11.04 -5.67
N ILE A 260 -0.14 10.26 -5.54
CA ILE A 260 -1.26 10.59 -4.65
C ILE A 260 -1.40 9.47 -3.62
N ILE A 261 -1.35 9.84 -2.34
CA ILE A 261 -1.62 9.00 -1.19
C ILE A 261 -3.05 9.29 -0.75
N ALA A 262 -3.95 8.33 -0.96
CA ALA A 262 -5.33 8.40 -0.51
C ALA A 262 -5.44 7.80 0.90
N THR A 263 -5.76 8.61 1.90
CA THR A 263 -5.98 8.18 3.29
C THR A 263 -7.48 7.99 3.54
N ILE A 264 -7.87 6.84 4.07
CA ILE A 264 -9.28 6.47 4.26
C ILE A 264 -9.53 6.02 5.70
N SER A 265 -10.78 6.12 6.13
CA SER A 265 -11.20 5.67 7.46
C SER A 265 -11.74 4.24 7.37
N PRO A 266 -11.39 3.35 8.32
CA PRO A 266 -11.99 2.02 8.38
C PRO A 266 -13.38 2.03 9.03
N CYS A 267 -13.83 3.17 9.57
CA CYS A 267 -15.09 3.29 10.28
C CYS A 267 -16.29 3.22 9.32
N HIS A 268 -17.33 2.48 9.72
CA HIS A 268 -18.55 2.34 8.93
C HIS A 268 -19.29 3.68 8.73
N ASP A 269 -19.23 4.59 9.70
CA ASP A 269 -19.89 5.90 9.62
C ASP A 269 -19.30 6.81 8.53
N ASP A 270 -18.07 6.50 8.09
CA ASP A 270 -17.30 7.26 7.09
C ASP A 270 -17.34 6.59 5.69
N PHE A 271 -18.27 5.66 5.47
CA PHE A 271 -18.35 4.87 4.25
C PHE A 271 -18.50 5.74 2.99
N ASP A 272 -19.37 6.75 3.04
CA ASP A 272 -19.63 7.65 1.91
C ASP A 272 -18.40 8.51 1.55
N ASP A 273 -17.69 9.02 2.55
CA ASP A 273 -16.47 9.82 2.38
C ASP A 273 -15.30 8.95 1.88
N THR A 274 -15.24 7.69 2.31
CA THR A 274 -14.28 6.69 1.82
C THR A 274 -14.51 6.38 0.34
N ILE A 275 -15.76 6.15 -0.08
CA ILE A 275 -16.09 5.96 -1.51
C ILE A 275 -15.68 7.18 -2.33
N SER A 276 -16.03 8.38 -1.85
CA SER A 276 -15.70 9.63 -2.54
C SER A 276 -14.18 9.79 -2.72
N THR A 277 -13.40 9.42 -1.70
CA THR A 277 -11.93 9.45 -1.73
C THR A 277 -11.35 8.44 -2.74
N LEU A 278 -11.90 7.22 -2.78
CA LEU A 278 -11.48 6.18 -3.72
C LEU A 278 -11.84 6.52 -5.17
N ASP A 279 -13.03 7.08 -5.41
CA ASP A 279 -13.45 7.55 -6.73
C ASP A 279 -12.53 8.67 -7.24
N TYR A 280 -12.16 9.59 -6.36
CA TYR A 280 -11.18 10.63 -6.67
C TYR A 280 -9.83 10.01 -7.07
N ALA A 281 -9.30 9.08 -6.29
CA ALA A 281 -8.02 8.42 -6.58
C ALA A 281 -8.07 7.63 -7.90
N GLN A 282 -9.17 6.93 -8.18
CA GLN A 282 -9.38 6.19 -9.41
C GLN A 282 -9.39 7.09 -10.64
N ARG A 283 -10.02 8.28 -10.55
CA ARG A 283 -9.99 9.28 -11.63
C ARG A 283 -8.60 9.87 -11.79
N ALA A 284 -7.96 10.27 -10.69
CA ALA A 284 -6.65 10.90 -10.72
C ALA A 284 -5.55 9.99 -11.33
N LYS A 285 -5.65 8.67 -11.13
CA LYS A 285 -4.75 7.68 -11.75
C LYS A 285 -4.72 7.75 -13.30
N LYS A 286 -5.77 8.28 -13.94
CA LYS A 286 -5.87 8.38 -15.41
C LYS A 286 -5.23 9.66 -15.97
N ILE A 287 -4.75 10.57 -15.13
CA ILE A 287 -4.09 11.81 -15.57
C ILE A 287 -2.73 11.45 -16.16
N THR A 288 -2.41 12.05 -17.32
CA THR A 288 -1.12 11.86 -17.98
C THR A 288 -0.26 13.12 -17.82
N ASN A 289 0.87 13.01 -17.13
CA ASN A 289 1.88 14.06 -17.03
C ASN A 289 3.01 13.82 -18.03
N LYS A 290 3.76 14.87 -18.37
CA LYS A 290 4.95 14.80 -19.24
C LYS A 290 6.18 15.31 -18.48
N PRO A 291 6.77 14.51 -17.58
CA PRO A 291 7.86 14.96 -16.75
C PRO A 291 9.09 15.35 -17.59
N GLU A 292 9.68 16.51 -17.30
CA GLU A 292 10.86 17.05 -17.97
C GLU A 292 11.98 17.29 -16.95
N MET A 293 13.22 17.03 -17.36
CA MET A 293 14.40 17.27 -16.53
C MET A 293 14.80 18.75 -16.63
N ASN A 294 14.99 19.42 -15.49
CA ASN A 294 15.40 20.81 -15.45
C ASN A 294 16.92 20.94 -15.42
N LEU A 295 17.50 21.08 -16.61
CA LEU A 295 18.92 21.39 -16.80
C LEU A 295 19.07 22.87 -17.14
N LYS A 296 19.88 23.58 -16.37
CA LYS A 296 20.33 24.94 -16.71
C LYS A 296 21.83 24.92 -16.95
N MET A 297 22.27 25.33 -18.14
CA MET A 297 23.69 25.58 -18.36
C MET A 297 24.15 26.80 -17.56
N SER A 298 25.40 26.78 -17.09
CA SER A 298 25.93 27.94 -16.37
C SER A 298 25.87 29.19 -17.26
N LYS A 299 25.56 30.35 -16.66
CA LYS A 299 25.57 31.63 -17.40
C LYS A 299 26.93 31.90 -18.04
N LYS A 300 28.03 31.42 -17.44
CA LYS A 300 29.39 31.58 -17.95
C LYS A 300 29.62 30.76 -19.22
N THR A 301 29.14 29.51 -19.26
CA THR A 301 29.20 28.66 -20.46
C THR A 301 28.38 29.29 -21.58
N LEU A 302 27.14 29.71 -21.30
CA LEU A 302 26.27 30.34 -22.28
C LEU A 302 26.86 31.67 -22.82
N ILE A 303 27.47 32.48 -21.95
CA ILE A 303 28.17 33.72 -22.36
C ILE A 303 29.37 33.39 -23.25
N ASN A 304 30.17 32.37 -22.91
CA ASN A 304 31.31 31.96 -23.72
C ASN A 304 30.88 31.43 -25.10
N GLU A 305 29.81 30.63 -25.19
CA GLU A 305 29.23 30.21 -26.47
C GLU A 305 28.76 31.42 -27.28
N TYR A 306 28.02 32.35 -26.66
CA TYR A 306 27.60 33.56 -27.35
C TYR A 306 28.77 34.43 -27.81
N LEU A 307 29.84 34.55 -27.03
CA LEU A 307 31.04 35.27 -27.44
C LEU A 307 31.72 34.58 -28.63
N THR A 308 31.83 33.25 -28.60
CA THR A 308 32.42 32.46 -29.68
C THR A 308 31.61 32.61 -30.97
N GLU A 309 30.28 32.58 -30.87
CA GLU A 309 29.37 32.75 -32.01
C GLU A 309 29.36 34.21 -32.51
N ILE A 310 29.43 35.20 -31.63
CA ILE A 310 29.59 36.62 -32.01
C ILE A 310 30.91 36.81 -32.78
N ASP A 311 32.01 36.21 -32.33
CA ASP A 311 33.30 36.31 -33.01
C ASP A 311 33.33 35.56 -34.34
N ARG A 312 32.58 34.47 -34.46
CA ARG A 312 32.35 33.80 -35.74
C ARG A 312 31.56 34.68 -36.70
N LEU A 313 30.39 35.18 -36.26
CA LEU A 313 29.52 36.03 -37.06
C LEU A 313 30.20 37.35 -37.48
N ARG A 314 31.05 37.92 -36.61
CA ARG A 314 31.86 39.10 -36.94
C ARG A 314 32.87 38.81 -38.04
N ARG A 315 33.57 37.67 -37.97
CA ARG A 315 34.50 37.23 -39.03
C ARG A 315 33.77 36.99 -40.35
N ASP A 316 32.60 36.37 -40.31
CA ASP A 316 31.78 36.14 -41.50
C ASP A 316 31.27 37.48 -42.10
N LEU A 317 30.89 38.45 -41.25
CA LEU A 317 30.50 39.80 -41.67
C LEU A 317 31.65 40.60 -42.27
N GLU A 318 32.85 40.57 -41.68
CA GLU A 318 34.05 41.21 -42.22
C GLU A 318 34.41 40.61 -43.57
N ALA A 319 34.43 39.29 -43.68
CA ALA A 319 34.66 38.57 -44.93
C ALA A 319 33.62 38.94 -46.01
N THR A 320 32.35 39.14 -45.63
CA THR A 320 31.29 39.58 -46.56
C THR A 320 31.46 41.05 -46.97
N ARG A 321 31.97 41.91 -46.07
CA ARG A 321 32.10 43.36 -46.28
C ARG A 321 33.27 43.73 -47.19
N ASP A 322 34.32 42.90 -47.24
CA ASP A 322 35.51 43.09 -48.09
C ASP A 322 35.33 42.69 -49.58
N LYS A 323 34.13 42.23 -49.97
CA LYS A 323 33.66 42.09 -51.37
C LYS A 323 34.68 41.48 -52.36
N LYS A 324 35.27 40.33 -52.04
CA LYS A 324 36.04 39.52 -53.00
C LYS A 324 35.64 38.06 -52.96
N GLY A 325 34.50 37.75 -53.60
CA GLY A 325 34.09 36.38 -53.92
C GLY A 325 33.88 35.46 -52.71
N ILE A 326 33.37 34.26 -52.97
CA ILE A 326 33.25 33.21 -51.95
C ILE A 326 34.67 32.68 -51.72
N PHE A 327 35.35 33.18 -50.69
CA PHE A 327 36.61 32.63 -50.20
C PHE A 327 36.43 32.27 -48.73
N VAL A 328 36.38 30.98 -48.45
CA VAL A 328 36.58 30.45 -47.11
C VAL A 328 38.08 30.61 -46.82
N ASP A 329 38.44 31.22 -45.68
CA ASP A 329 39.85 31.32 -45.25
C ASP A 329 40.54 29.95 -45.35
N ALA A 330 41.77 29.87 -45.85
CA ALA A 330 42.44 28.59 -46.12
C ALA A 330 42.62 27.73 -44.85
N LYS A 331 42.76 28.36 -43.67
CA LYS A 331 42.78 27.63 -42.40
C LYS A 331 41.38 27.16 -42.01
N ASN A 332 40.34 27.96 -42.25
CA ASN A 332 38.95 27.53 -42.05
C ASN A 332 38.54 26.40 -43.02
N TYR A 333 39.01 26.42 -44.27
CA TYR A 333 38.73 25.36 -45.24
C TYR A 333 39.43 24.06 -44.84
N ALA A 334 40.72 24.13 -44.47
CA ALA A 334 41.46 22.98 -43.96
C ALA A 334 40.86 22.43 -42.65
N HIS A 335 40.41 23.31 -41.74
CA HIS A 335 39.72 22.89 -40.52
C HIS A 335 38.36 22.26 -40.84
N MET A 336 37.61 22.80 -41.81
CA MET A 336 36.33 22.25 -42.24
C MET A 336 36.51 20.89 -42.92
N GLU A 337 37.51 20.72 -43.78
CA GLU A 337 37.87 19.41 -44.36
C GLU A 337 38.29 18.41 -43.27
N ALA A 338 39.15 18.81 -42.32
CA ALA A 338 39.55 17.94 -41.21
C ALA A 338 38.36 17.56 -40.31
N THR A 339 37.42 18.49 -40.10
CA THR A 339 36.19 18.25 -39.34
C THR A 339 35.27 17.31 -40.10
N ILE A 340 35.12 17.46 -41.43
CA ILE A 340 34.34 16.57 -42.28
C ILE A 340 34.94 15.15 -42.28
N GLU A 341 36.27 15.03 -42.37
CA GLU A 341 36.98 13.74 -42.33
C GLU A 341 36.79 13.05 -40.97
N SER A 342 36.97 13.80 -39.87
CA SER A 342 36.73 13.31 -38.50
C SER A 342 35.29 12.90 -38.28
N GLN A 343 34.34 13.74 -38.71
CA GLN A 343 32.90 13.44 -38.59
C GLN A 343 32.52 12.22 -39.41
N LYS A 344 33.12 12.02 -40.59
CA LYS A 344 32.89 10.84 -41.42
C LYS A 344 33.39 9.57 -40.76
N SER A 345 34.59 9.60 -40.16
CA SER A 345 35.12 8.48 -39.37
C SER A 345 34.26 8.18 -38.13
N ASP A 346 33.76 9.22 -37.46
CA ASP A 346 32.85 9.06 -36.33
C ASP A 346 31.49 8.49 -36.76
N LEU A 347 31.01 8.88 -37.94
CA LEU A 347 29.75 8.39 -38.49
C LEU A 347 29.84 6.90 -38.83
N GLU A 348 30.93 6.46 -39.46
CA GLU A 348 31.21 5.04 -39.72
C GLU A 348 31.30 4.21 -38.42
N SER A 349 31.97 4.75 -37.39
CA SER A 349 32.04 4.11 -36.07
C SER A 349 30.66 4.00 -35.39
N LYS A 350 29.86 5.06 -35.46
CA LYS A 350 28.49 5.07 -34.91
C LYS A 350 27.55 4.14 -35.69
N GLU A 351 27.66 4.08 -37.01
CA GLU A 351 26.89 3.14 -37.84
C GLU A 351 27.22 1.69 -37.50
N ALA A 352 28.51 1.35 -37.33
CA ALA A 352 28.91 0.02 -36.88
C ALA A 352 28.35 -0.32 -35.49
N LYS A 353 28.32 0.65 -34.58
CA LYS A 353 27.75 0.46 -33.23
C LYS A 353 26.24 0.29 -33.27
N ILE A 354 25.53 1.04 -34.11
CA ILE A 354 24.08 0.89 -34.33
C ILE A 354 23.78 -0.51 -34.87
N GLU A 355 24.58 -1.02 -35.82
CA GLU A 355 24.38 -2.36 -36.38
C GLU A 355 24.61 -3.45 -35.32
N CYS A 356 25.65 -3.32 -34.49
CA CYS A 356 25.88 -4.21 -33.35
C CYS A 356 24.69 -4.19 -32.36
N MET A 357 24.20 -3.01 -31.99
CA MET A 357 23.06 -2.85 -31.08
C MET A 357 21.76 -3.43 -31.66
N LYS A 358 21.54 -3.33 -32.98
CA LYS A 358 20.39 -3.97 -33.64
C LYS A 358 20.44 -5.49 -33.52
N GLN A 359 21.60 -6.09 -33.69
CA GLN A 359 21.77 -7.54 -33.53
C GLN A 359 21.56 -7.98 -32.08
N GLU A 360 21.99 -7.19 -31.10
CA GLU A 360 21.69 -7.45 -29.69
C GLU A 360 20.19 -7.34 -29.38
N LEU A 361 19.52 -6.31 -29.91
CA LEU A 361 18.07 -6.15 -29.76
C LEU A 361 17.29 -7.33 -30.36
N GLU A 362 17.72 -7.85 -31.51
CA GLU A 362 17.11 -9.02 -32.13
C GLU A 362 17.28 -10.27 -31.26
N LYS A 363 18.47 -10.48 -30.69
CA LYS A 363 18.71 -11.58 -29.73
C LYS A 363 17.82 -11.44 -28.48
N ILE A 364 17.71 -10.24 -27.92
CA ILE A 364 16.88 -9.98 -26.74
C ILE A 364 15.40 -10.22 -27.06
N ASN A 365 14.91 -9.79 -28.22
CA ASN A 365 13.54 -10.04 -28.64
C ASN A 365 13.23 -11.54 -28.79
N ASN A 366 14.17 -12.33 -29.31
CA ASN A 366 14.02 -13.78 -29.40
C ASN A 366 13.96 -14.43 -28.01
N LEU A 367 14.84 -14.02 -27.09
CA LEU A 367 14.80 -14.51 -25.69
C LEU A 367 13.50 -14.10 -24.97
N LEU A 368 12.99 -12.89 -25.23
CA LEU A 368 11.72 -12.43 -24.67
C LEU A 368 10.53 -13.24 -25.18
N THR A 369 10.52 -13.60 -26.46
CA THR A 369 9.46 -14.43 -27.03
C THR A 369 9.49 -15.84 -26.45
N GLU A 370 10.67 -16.46 -26.35
CA GLU A 370 10.84 -17.76 -25.67
C GLU A 370 10.36 -17.72 -24.21
N ALA A 371 10.78 -16.70 -23.45
CA ALA A 371 10.35 -16.55 -22.05
C ALA A 371 8.82 -16.32 -21.92
N THR A 372 8.21 -15.62 -22.87
CA THR A 372 6.76 -15.38 -22.88
C THR A 372 5.99 -16.68 -23.13
N ASP A 373 6.47 -17.52 -24.05
CA ASP A 373 5.89 -18.83 -24.34
C ASP A 373 6.00 -19.77 -23.13
N ASP A 374 7.16 -19.78 -22.46
CA ASP A 374 7.38 -20.54 -21.22
C ASP A 374 6.42 -20.11 -20.10
N ILE A 375 6.24 -18.79 -19.90
CA ILE A 375 5.30 -18.23 -18.91
C ILE A 375 3.86 -18.65 -19.24
N SER A 376 3.49 -18.63 -20.52
CA SER A 376 2.16 -19.07 -20.98
C SER A 376 1.92 -20.54 -20.66
N GLN A 377 2.89 -21.41 -20.98
CA GLN A 377 2.81 -22.83 -20.68
C GLN A 377 2.72 -23.10 -19.17
N LYS A 378 3.56 -22.44 -18.37
CA LYS A 378 3.55 -22.60 -16.90
C LYS A 378 2.25 -22.10 -16.27
N SER A 379 1.67 -21.02 -16.80
CA SER A 379 0.38 -20.51 -16.34
C SER A 379 -0.76 -21.50 -16.61
N GLN A 380 -0.73 -22.18 -17.77
CA GLN A 380 -1.70 -23.23 -18.09
C GLN A 380 -1.54 -24.47 -17.20
N GLU A 381 -0.30 -24.91 -16.94
CA GLU A 381 -0.01 -26.00 -15.99
C GLU A 381 -0.50 -25.67 -14.57
N LEU A 382 -0.30 -24.43 -14.13
CA LEU A 382 -0.79 -23.95 -12.83
C LEU A 382 -2.33 -23.95 -12.75
N ALA A 383 -3.01 -23.53 -13.82
CA ALA A 383 -4.47 -23.55 -13.87
C ALA A 383 -5.03 -24.98 -13.78
N ASN A 384 -4.39 -25.93 -14.47
CA ASN A 384 -4.77 -27.33 -14.43
C ASN A 384 -4.58 -27.94 -13.04
N THR A 385 -3.42 -27.70 -12.40
CA THR A 385 -3.14 -28.21 -11.04
C THR A 385 -4.06 -27.61 -9.99
N LEU A 386 -4.42 -26.33 -10.09
CA LEU A 386 -5.43 -25.71 -9.23
C LEU A 386 -6.81 -26.36 -9.39
N SER A 387 -7.20 -26.69 -10.63
CA SER A 387 -8.45 -27.41 -10.88
C SER A 387 -8.45 -28.80 -10.24
N GLU A 388 -7.35 -29.55 -10.36
CA GLU A 388 -7.22 -30.87 -9.73
C GLU A 388 -7.25 -30.79 -8.21
N LEU A 389 -6.55 -29.81 -7.63
CA LEU A 389 -6.52 -29.60 -6.18
C LEU A 389 -7.90 -29.24 -5.62
N SER A 390 -8.68 -28.44 -6.36
CA SER A 390 -10.07 -28.13 -6.01
C SER A 390 -10.95 -29.39 -5.95
N LYS A 391 -10.83 -30.28 -6.96
CA LYS A 391 -11.57 -31.55 -7.01
C LYS A 391 -11.19 -32.46 -5.84
N LEU A 392 -9.89 -32.58 -5.56
CA LEU A 392 -9.39 -33.41 -4.47
C LEU A 392 -9.86 -32.88 -3.11
N SER A 393 -9.89 -31.55 -2.92
CA SER A 393 -10.42 -30.92 -1.71
C SER A 393 -11.89 -31.27 -1.49
N THR A 394 -12.72 -31.24 -2.53
CA THR A 394 -14.14 -31.64 -2.43
C THR A 394 -14.29 -33.11 -2.04
N VAL A 395 -13.52 -34.01 -2.67
CA VAL A 395 -13.53 -35.45 -2.34
C VAL A 395 -13.10 -35.69 -0.89
N LEU A 396 -12.04 -35.00 -0.44
CA LEU A 396 -11.57 -35.09 0.95
C LEU A 396 -12.65 -34.64 1.94
N GLN A 397 -13.37 -33.57 1.64
CA GLN A 397 -14.46 -33.07 2.48
C GLN A 397 -15.60 -34.09 2.57
N MET A 398 -16.02 -34.68 1.45
CA MET A 398 -17.04 -35.75 1.43
C MET A 398 -16.59 -36.98 2.22
N ALA A 399 -15.32 -37.39 2.11
CA ALA A 399 -14.76 -38.50 2.87
C ALA A 399 -14.75 -38.22 4.38
N LYS A 400 -14.40 -37.00 4.80
CA LYS A 400 -14.45 -36.58 6.21
C LYS A 400 -15.87 -36.63 6.78
N GLU A 401 -16.87 -36.20 6.01
CA GLU A 401 -18.27 -36.26 6.42
C GLU A 401 -18.77 -37.71 6.54
N SER A 402 -18.41 -38.58 5.60
CA SER A 402 -18.74 -40.00 5.66
C SER A 402 -18.10 -40.68 6.88
N LEU A 403 -16.84 -40.38 7.16
CA LEU A 403 -16.14 -40.89 8.34
C LEU A 403 -16.82 -40.45 9.64
N ARG A 404 -17.24 -39.19 9.74
CA ARG A 404 -18.00 -38.69 10.91
C ARG A 404 -19.30 -39.45 11.11
N LYS A 405 -20.06 -39.72 10.04
CA LYS A 405 -21.30 -40.52 10.13
C LYS A 405 -21.02 -41.92 10.64
N LYS A 406 -19.99 -42.59 10.10
CA LYS A 406 -19.60 -43.93 10.55
C LYS A 406 -19.12 -43.97 12.01
N MET A 407 -18.45 -42.93 12.49
CA MET A 407 -18.07 -42.83 13.90
C MET A 407 -19.29 -42.75 14.83
N ILE A 408 -20.32 -41.98 14.44
CA ILE A 408 -21.57 -41.88 15.20
C ILE A 408 -22.28 -43.24 15.22
N GLU A 409 -22.41 -43.91 14.06
CA GLU A 409 -23.01 -45.26 13.97
C GLU A 409 -22.31 -46.28 14.86
N ILE A 410 -20.97 -46.25 14.93
CA ILE A 410 -20.18 -47.13 15.80
C ILE A 410 -20.49 -46.86 17.28
N GLU A 411 -20.61 -45.60 17.67
CA GLU A 411 -20.88 -45.23 19.06
C GLU A 411 -22.30 -45.66 19.49
N ASP A 412 -23.28 -45.46 18.62
CA ASP A 412 -24.65 -45.96 18.82
C ASP A 412 -24.67 -47.49 18.94
N PHE A 413 -23.90 -48.18 18.10
CA PHE A 413 -23.79 -49.63 18.15
C PHE A 413 -23.18 -50.12 19.46
N LYS A 414 -22.16 -49.44 20.01
CA LYS A 414 -21.59 -49.78 21.33
C LYS A 414 -22.60 -49.63 22.46
N ILE A 415 -23.40 -48.56 22.44
CA ILE A 415 -24.46 -48.33 23.44
C ILE A 415 -25.47 -49.48 23.38
N LEU A 416 -25.91 -49.85 22.17
CA LEU A 416 -26.82 -50.96 21.96
C LEU A 416 -26.24 -52.29 22.45
N LEU A 417 -24.96 -52.56 22.17
CA LEU A 417 -24.27 -53.77 22.62
C LEU A 417 -24.23 -53.87 24.15
N SER A 418 -23.93 -52.76 24.83
CA SER A 418 -23.95 -52.68 26.30
C SER A 418 -25.34 -52.93 26.88
N ALA A 419 -26.40 -52.40 26.23
CA ALA A 419 -27.78 -52.67 26.62
C ALA A 419 -28.17 -54.15 26.44
N HIS A 420 -27.75 -54.78 25.34
CA HIS A 420 -27.95 -56.21 25.10
C HIS A 420 -27.22 -57.06 26.14
N GLN A 421 -25.94 -56.77 26.42
CA GLN A 421 -25.15 -57.49 27.41
C GLN A 421 -25.78 -57.40 28.82
N ASN A 422 -26.30 -56.24 29.20
CA ASN A 422 -27.03 -56.07 30.45
C ASN A 422 -28.33 -56.89 30.50
N THR A 423 -29.03 -56.98 29.38
CA THR A 423 -30.27 -57.76 29.26
C THR A 423 -29.98 -59.25 29.35
N GLU A 424 -28.95 -59.72 28.65
CA GLU A 424 -28.47 -61.10 28.69
C GLU A 424 -28.08 -61.49 30.12
N ASN A 425 -27.29 -60.66 30.81
CA ASN A 425 -26.93 -60.90 32.21
C ASN A 425 -28.16 -60.99 33.14
N LYS A 426 -29.18 -60.17 32.93
CA LYS A 426 -30.45 -60.24 33.70
C LYS A 426 -31.20 -61.54 33.41
N LEU A 427 -31.28 -61.95 32.14
CA LEU A 427 -31.92 -63.21 31.75
C LEU A 427 -31.18 -64.41 32.31
N LEU A 428 -29.85 -64.40 32.28
CA LEU A 428 -29.01 -65.47 32.79
C LEU A 428 -29.17 -65.64 34.31
N LYS A 429 -29.26 -64.52 35.06
CA LYS A 429 -29.63 -64.54 36.49
C LYS A 429 -31.02 -65.14 36.73
N LYS A 430 -32.02 -64.77 35.93
CA LYS A 430 -33.37 -65.36 36.04
C LYS A 430 -33.36 -66.85 35.71
N ALA A 431 -32.63 -67.27 34.68
CA ALA A 431 -32.50 -68.68 34.31
C ALA A 431 -31.85 -69.50 35.43
N HIS A 432 -30.79 -68.98 36.08
CA HIS A 432 -30.20 -69.62 37.27
C HIS A 432 -31.20 -69.71 38.43
N MET A 433 -32.00 -68.68 38.67
CA MET A 433 -33.02 -68.71 39.71
C MET A 433 -34.08 -69.78 39.44
N VAL A 434 -34.57 -69.88 38.20
CA VAL A 434 -35.53 -70.92 37.79
C VAL A 434 -34.91 -72.30 37.91
N LYS A 435 -33.64 -72.47 37.50
CA LYS A 435 -32.91 -73.73 37.67
C LYS A 435 -32.84 -74.14 39.15
N ASN A 436 -32.46 -73.23 40.04
CA ASN A 436 -32.39 -73.53 41.48
C ASN A 436 -33.75 -73.93 42.04
N VAL A 437 -34.83 -73.27 41.63
CA VAL A 437 -36.20 -73.64 42.04
C VAL A 437 -36.58 -75.01 41.50
N ALA A 438 -36.23 -75.33 40.24
CA ALA A 438 -36.49 -76.64 39.65
C ALA A 438 -35.69 -77.76 40.37
N ASP A 439 -34.42 -77.52 40.68
CA ASP A 439 -33.58 -78.44 41.45
C ASP A 439 -34.17 -78.69 42.84
N GLN A 440 -34.64 -77.63 43.52
CA GLN A 440 -35.30 -77.73 44.82
C GLN A 440 -36.63 -78.50 44.76
N CYS A 441 -37.47 -78.23 43.74
CA CYS A 441 -38.70 -79.01 43.51
C CYS A 441 -38.40 -80.48 43.21
N SER A 442 -37.33 -80.77 42.46
CA SER A 442 -36.90 -82.14 42.18
C SER A 442 -36.47 -82.87 43.46
N ASP A 443 -35.69 -82.20 44.32
CA ASP A 443 -35.30 -82.73 45.63
C ASP A 443 -36.49 -82.97 46.55
N ASP A 444 -37.45 -82.04 46.59
CA ASP A 444 -38.64 -82.17 47.41
C ASP A 444 -39.56 -83.29 46.89
N ASN A 445 -39.70 -83.44 45.57
CA ASN A 445 -40.39 -84.61 44.98
C ASN A 445 -39.70 -85.92 45.35
N ARG A 446 -38.36 -85.97 45.30
CA ARG A 446 -37.61 -87.16 45.72
C ARG A 446 -37.88 -87.52 47.18
N LYS A 447 -37.81 -86.53 48.10
CA LYS A 447 -38.15 -86.73 49.52
C LYS A 447 -39.59 -87.22 49.71
N PHE A 448 -40.52 -86.71 48.90
CA PHE A 448 -41.93 -87.13 48.96
C PHE A 448 -42.09 -88.59 48.52
N VAL A 449 -41.44 -88.99 47.42
CA VAL A 449 -41.40 -90.39 46.96
C VAL A 449 -40.77 -91.30 48.01
N ASP A 450 -39.65 -90.92 48.63
CA ASP A 450 -39.02 -91.68 49.71
C ASP A 450 -39.98 -91.85 50.90
N LYS A 451 -40.76 -90.80 51.23
CA LYS A 451 -41.76 -90.87 52.29
C LYS A 451 -42.93 -91.80 51.95
N ILE A 452 -43.41 -91.79 50.70
CA ILE A 452 -44.42 -92.76 50.23
C ILE A 452 -43.88 -94.17 50.36
N ASN A 453 -42.67 -94.44 49.85
CA ASN A 453 -42.04 -95.77 49.93
C ASN A 453 -41.90 -96.25 51.38
N ASN A 454 -41.49 -95.36 52.29
CA ASN A 454 -41.44 -95.66 53.72
C ASN A 454 -42.82 -95.99 54.29
N TYR A 455 -43.87 -95.25 53.89
CA TYR A 455 -45.24 -95.50 54.33
C TYR A 455 -45.77 -96.84 53.81
N THR A 456 -45.53 -97.16 52.54
CA THR A 456 -45.87 -98.45 51.93
C THR A 456 -45.15 -99.60 52.63
N SER A 457 -43.84 -99.45 52.92
CA SER A 457 -43.11 -100.45 53.70
C SER A 457 -43.66 -100.62 55.12
N LEU A 458 -44.08 -99.52 55.77
CA LEU A 458 -44.73 -99.58 57.08
C LEU A 458 -46.08 -100.30 57.02
N GLU A 459 -46.88 -100.05 55.98
CA GLU A 459 -48.15 -100.75 55.74
C GLU A 459 -47.94 -102.23 55.47
N GLU A 460 -46.94 -102.62 54.68
CA GLU A 460 -46.56 -104.01 54.47
C GLU A 460 -46.15 -104.70 55.78
N ASN A 461 -45.32 -104.03 56.59
CA ASN A 461 -44.91 -104.52 57.90
C ASN A 461 -46.09 -104.65 58.87
N ASN A 462 -47.01 -103.68 58.87
CA ASN A 462 -48.23 -103.73 59.67
C ASN A 462 -49.16 -104.87 59.20
N PHE A 463 -49.32 -105.04 57.89
CA PHE A 463 -50.09 -106.13 57.30
C PHE A 463 -49.49 -107.49 57.69
N HIS A 464 -48.16 -107.61 57.62
CA HIS A 464 -47.46 -108.83 58.02
C HIS A 464 -47.61 -109.12 59.53
N SER A 465 -47.56 -108.08 60.37
CA SER A 465 -47.78 -108.17 61.82
C SER A 465 -49.21 -108.57 62.16
N ILE A 466 -50.21 -108.00 61.48
CA ILE A 466 -51.63 -108.39 61.62
C ILE A 466 -51.83 -109.83 61.17
N LYS A 467 -51.20 -110.27 60.08
CA LYS A 467 -51.27 -111.64 59.59
C LYS A 467 -50.63 -112.62 60.59
N GLN A 468 -49.46 -112.30 61.14
CA GLN A 468 -48.85 -113.08 62.23
C GLN A 468 -49.72 -113.13 63.47
N PHE A 469 -50.35 -112.02 63.86
CA PHE A 469 -51.27 -111.99 64.99
C PHE A 469 -52.51 -112.86 64.74
N LYS A 470 -53.10 -112.83 63.53
CA LYS A 470 -54.20 -113.73 63.14
C LYS A 470 -53.78 -115.20 63.18
N VAL A 471 -52.59 -115.54 62.71
CA VAL A 471 -52.05 -116.92 62.78
C VAL A 471 -51.83 -117.36 64.24
N LYS A 472 -51.26 -116.49 65.09
CA LYS A 472 -51.13 -116.76 66.53
C LYS A 472 -52.48 -117.02 67.20
N LYS A 473 -53.50 -116.20 66.89
CA LYS A 473 -54.85 -116.36 67.45
C LYS A 473 -55.57 -117.61 66.95
N LEU A 474 -55.31 -118.03 65.70
CA LEU A 474 -55.83 -119.29 65.14
C LEU A 474 -55.19 -120.50 65.82
N ASN A 475 -53.90 -120.44 66.16
CA ASN A 475 -53.20 -121.50 66.88
C ASN A 475 -53.55 -121.59 68.38
N GLU A 476 -54.24 -120.61 68.95
CA GLU A 476 -54.79 -120.67 70.32
C GLU A 476 -56.22 -121.26 70.36
N PHE A 477 -56.87 -121.46 69.21
CA PHE A 477 -58.25 -121.97 69.10
C PHE A 477 -58.34 -123.44 68.63
N PHE A 478 -57.22 -124.05 68.23
CA PHE A 478 -57.07 -125.49 67.94
C PHE A 478 -56.09 -126.08 68.95
#